data_AF-A0A5C8J9Q7-F1
#
_entry.id   AF-A0A5C8J9Q7-F1
#
_cell.length_a   1.000
_cell.length_b   1.000
_cell.length_c   1.000
_cell.angle_alpha   90.00
_cell.angle_beta   90.00
_cell.angle_gamma   90.00
#
_symmetry.space_group_name_H-M   'P 1'
#
loop_
_entity.id
_entity.type
_entity.pdbx_description
1 polymer ?
#
loop_
_entity_poly.entity_id
_entity_poly.type
_entity_poly.pdbx_seq_one_letter_code
_entity_poly.pdbx_strand_id
1 'polypeptide(L)'
;LLCCVTSCMTNRELAYMQNDRYNTTTPTSAANSPKPYKLQANDVLSVKVQSEQPELSNLFNIVDPASTMAFGGPSALYLAGYTIDEAGFLTLPTIGKLKVVGLTSTQTQDLIQQNLNKYLVGTTVIVKLLSFKVSVLGGVRNPGYYYVYNEQANLLEGLSLAGDLTQAGDRKRVKLIRQTTGGSEVIILDLTDPNLVQSPYYYLMPNDVLYIDPLKTQLKRENLVVVTALLGVISTGVLLLNYFR
;
A
#
# COMPACT_ATOMS: atom_id res chain seq x y z
N LEU A 1 9.93 -20.76 -46.06
CA LEU A 1 10.31 -19.38 -45.69
C LEU A 1 9.45 -18.96 -44.51
N LEU A 2 9.82 -19.41 -43.30
CA LEU A 2 9.07 -19.15 -42.07
C LEU A 2 9.73 -17.94 -41.40
N CYS A 3 9.18 -16.74 -41.61
CA CYS A 3 9.66 -15.54 -40.95
C CYS A 3 9.20 -15.53 -39.48
N CYS A 4 10.06 -16.00 -38.58
CA CYS A 4 9.89 -15.80 -37.14
C CYS A 4 10.15 -14.33 -36.80
N VAL A 5 9.10 -13.51 -36.70
CA VAL A 5 9.17 -12.20 -36.04
C VAL A 5 9.23 -12.42 -34.53
N THR A 6 10.43 -12.56 -33.99
CA THR A 6 10.68 -12.55 -32.55
C THR A 6 10.43 -11.14 -32.02
N SER A 7 9.25 -10.91 -31.43
CA SER A 7 9.01 -9.72 -30.61
C SER A 7 9.85 -9.86 -29.33
N CYS A 8 11.07 -9.32 -29.35
CA CYS A 8 11.87 -9.13 -28.15
C CYS A 8 11.25 -8.00 -27.34
N MET A 9 10.88 -8.27 -26.09
CA MET A 9 10.54 -7.22 -25.13
C MET A 9 11.78 -6.36 -24.91
N THR A 10 11.69 -5.06 -25.14
CA THR A 10 12.81 -4.13 -24.93
C THR A 10 12.93 -3.78 -23.45
N ASN A 11 14.16 -3.78 -22.90
CA ASN A 11 14.45 -3.44 -21.49
C ASN A 11 13.77 -2.14 -20.99
N ARG A 12 13.50 -1.18 -21.88
CA ARG A 12 12.83 0.10 -21.57
C ARG A 12 11.42 -0.04 -21.02
N GLU A 13 10.71 -1.13 -21.32
CA GLU A 13 9.35 -1.35 -20.79
C GLU A 13 9.36 -1.95 -19.38
N LEU A 14 10.52 -2.42 -18.92
CA LEU A 14 10.71 -3.09 -17.64
C LEU A 14 11.47 -2.25 -16.61
N ALA A 15 12.10 -1.16 -17.04
CA ALA A 15 12.87 -0.30 -16.15
C ALA A 15 12.03 0.85 -15.59
N TYR A 16 12.20 1.10 -14.29
CA TYR A 16 11.61 2.26 -13.62
C TYR A 16 12.23 3.56 -14.12
N MET A 17 11.41 4.60 -14.25
CA MET A 17 11.87 5.96 -14.56
C MET A 17 12.73 6.07 -15.84
N GLN A 18 12.45 5.27 -16.88
CA GLN A 18 13.25 5.20 -18.12
C GLN A 18 12.46 5.50 -19.40
N ASN A 19 11.40 6.31 -19.31
CA ASN A 19 10.69 6.78 -20.50
C ASN A 19 11.57 7.74 -21.36
N ASP A 20 11.05 8.14 -22.53
CA ASP A 20 11.77 9.01 -23.48
C ASP A 20 12.07 10.42 -22.94
N ARG A 21 11.54 10.77 -21.76
CA ARG A 21 11.76 12.05 -21.08
C ARG A 21 12.82 11.96 -19.97
N TYR A 22 13.44 10.79 -19.78
CA TYR A 22 14.49 10.58 -18.80
C TYR A 22 15.76 11.34 -19.19
N ASN A 23 16.15 12.31 -18.34
CA ASN A 23 17.38 13.08 -18.49
C ASN A 23 18.43 12.59 -17.48
N THR A 24 19.59 12.15 -17.98
CA THR A 24 20.72 11.67 -17.15
C THR A 24 21.57 12.80 -16.57
N THR A 25 21.38 14.03 -17.05
CA THR A 25 22.22 15.19 -16.70
C THR A 25 21.53 16.16 -15.76
N THR A 26 20.19 16.20 -15.74
CA THR A 26 19.42 17.07 -14.84
C THR A 26 18.51 16.23 -13.95
N PRO A 27 18.63 16.32 -12.62
CA PRO A 27 17.69 15.68 -11.71
C PRO A 27 16.25 16.14 -11.96
N THR A 28 15.29 15.21 -11.88
CA THR A 28 13.88 15.57 -11.80
C THR A 28 13.57 16.02 -10.38
N SER A 29 13.65 17.33 -10.12
CA SER A 29 13.34 17.90 -8.81
C SER A 29 11.83 17.97 -8.60
N ALA A 30 11.33 17.37 -7.53
CA ALA A 30 9.96 17.49 -7.09
C ALA A 30 9.92 18.12 -5.69
N ALA A 31 9.26 19.27 -5.56
CA ALA A 31 8.82 19.77 -4.26
C ALA A 31 7.58 18.97 -3.83
N ASN A 32 7.74 17.66 -3.65
CA ASN A 32 6.61 16.82 -3.25
C ASN A 32 6.52 16.83 -1.73
N SER A 33 5.63 17.66 -1.20
CA SER A 33 5.24 17.60 0.21
C SER A 33 4.03 16.70 0.34
N PRO A 34 4.15 15.51 0.94
CA PRO A 34 3.03 14.60 1.15
C PRO A 34 1.91 15.32 1.90
N LYS A 35 0.69 15.22 1.37
CA LYS A 35 -0.49 15.74 2.05
C LYS A 35 -0.69 14.96 3.36
N PRO A 36 -0.79 15.62 4.52
CA PRO A 36 -1.01 14.93 5.78
C PRO A 36 -2.32 14.13 5.74
N TYR A 37 -2.26 12.87 6.13
CA TYR A 37 -3.45 12.05 6.25
C TYR A 37 -4.38 12.59 7.34
N LYS A 38 -5.68 12.61 7.03
CA LYS A 38 -6.73 13.01 7.96
C LYS A 38 -7.45 11.77 8.41
N LEU A 39 -7.52 11.59 9.73
CA LEU A 39 -8.11 10.42 10.36
C LEU A 39 -9.58 10.24 9.96
N GLN A 40 -9.96 8.99 9.77
CA GLN A 40 -11.29 8.57 9.36
C GLN A 40 -11.91 7.62 10.40
N ALA A 41 -13.22 7.40 10.30
CA ALA A 41 -13.88 6.38 11.10
C ALA A 41 -13.24 5.01 10.85
N ASN A 42 -13.19 4.17 11.88
CA ASN A 42 -12.56 2.84 11.89
C ASN A 42 -11.02 2.83 11.81
N ASP A 43 -10.35 3.98 11.77
CA ASP A 43 -8.91 4.01 11.99
C ASP A 43 -8.56 3.58 13.42
N VAL A 44 -7.40 2.95 13.58
CA VAL A 44 -6.88 2.47 14.86
C VAL A 44 -5.63 3.25 15.22
N LEU A 45 -5.65 3.88 16.40
CA LEU A 45 -4.57 4.70 16.92
C LEU A 45 -3.89 4.03 18.10
N SER A 46 -2.56 3.99 18.08
CA SER A 46 -1.77 3.79 19.28
C SER A 46 -1.72 5.10 20.05
N VAL A 47 -2.21 5.10 21.28
CA VAL A 47 -2.04 6.23 22.21
C VAL A 47 -1.17 5.75 23.34
N LYS A 48 0.03 6.32 23.46
CA LYS A 48 0.96 6.05 24.56
C LYS A 48 1.05 7.28 25.44
N VAL A 49 0.79 7.09 26.73
CA VAL A 49 0.89 8.15 27.72
C VAL A 49 2.06 7.84 28.64
N GLN A 50 2.96 8.80 28.80
CA GLN A 50 4.04 8.78 29.77
C GLN A 50 3.80 9.89 30.78
N SER A 51 4.01 9.61 32.07
CA SER A 51 3.82 10.56 33.16
C SER A 51 4.82 10.28 34.28
N GLU A 52 5.08 11.29 35.12
CA GLU A 52 5.72 11.11 36.42
C GLU A 52 4.91 10.23 37.38
N GLN A 53 3.65 9.95 37.06
CA GLN A 53 2.75 9.07 37.79
C GLN A 53 2.40 7.81 36.95
N PRO A 54 3.27 6.77 36.95
CA PRO A 54 3.12 5.60 36.08
C PRO A 54 1.76 4.91 36.21
N GLU A 55 1.29 4.73 37.45
CA GLU A 55 0.01 4.08 37.78
C GLU A 55 -1.19 4.69 37.02
N LEU A 56 -1.23 6.02 36.92
CA LEU A 56 -2.32 6.70 36.23
C LEU A 56 -2.14 6.69 34.71
N SER A 57 -0.90 6.78 34.22
CA SER A 57 -0.62 6.74 32.78
C SER A 57 -0.85 5.36 32.16
N ASN A 58 -0.63 4.29 32.93
CA ASN A 58 -0.81 2.91 32.48
C ASN A 58 -2.26 2.57 32.16
N LEU A 59 -3.23 3.28 32.76
CA LEU A 59 -4.65 3.13 32.41
C LEU A 59 -4.93 3.42 30.93
N PHE A 60 -4.10 4.24 30.29
CA PHE A 60 -4.24 4.62 28.88
C PHE A 60 -3.47 3.70 27.93
N ASN A 61 -2.55 2.89 28.45
CA ASN A 61 -1.70 2.01 27.64
C ASN A 61 -2.37 0.63 27.57
N ILE A 62 -3.26 0.42 26.58
CA ILE A 62 -4.13 -0.78 26.46
C ILE A 62 -3.34 -2.10 26.49
N VAL A 63 -2.12 -2.11 25.94
CA VAL A 63 -1.29 -3.31 25.87
C VAL A 63 0.12 -3.01 26.40
N ASP A 64 0.57 -3.86 27.32
CA ASP A 64 1.93 -3.88 27.80
C ASP A 64 2.88 -4.26 26.63
N PRO A 65 3.97 -3.51 26.39
CA PRO A 65 4.99 -3.88 25.40
C PRO A 65 5.43 -5.36 25.49
N ALA A 66 5.42 -5.96 26.69
CA ALA A 66 5.77 -7.36 26.90
C ALA A 66 4.76 -8.36 26.28
N SER A 67 3.47 -8.02 26.24
CA SER A 67 2.43 -8.89 25.66
C SER A 67 2.31 -8.74 24.14
N THR A 68 2.71 -7.60 23.58
CA THR A 68 2.75 -7.40 22.11
C THR A 68 3.71 -8.37 21.42
N MET A 69 4.82 -8.75 22.07
CA MET A 69 5.79 -9.72 21.54
C MET A 69 5.24 -11.16 21.48
N ALA A 70 4.20 -11.48 22.27
CA ALA A 70 3.56 -12.79 22.29
C ALA A 70 2.50 -12.95 21.17
N PHE A 71 1.94 -11.83 20.69
CA PHE A 71 0.94 -11.81 19.61
C PHE A 71 1.55 -11.17 18.35
N GLY A 72 2.47 -11.88 17.69
CA GLY A 72 3.21 -11.39 16.52
C GLY A 72 2.40 -11.28 15.22
N GLY A 73 1.20 -10.66 15.23
CA GLY A 73 0.35 -10.54 14.05
C GLY A 73 -0.56 -9.30 14.02
N PRO A 74 -1.17 -9.00 12.86
CA PRO A 74 -2.04 -7.82 12.67
C PRO A 74 -3.21 -7.69 13.66
N SER A 75 -3.70 -8.82 14.18
CA SER A 75 -4.75 -8.86 15.20
C SER A 75 -4.31 -8.21 16.52
N ALA A 76 -3.02 -8.27 16.87
CA ALA A 76 -2.48 -7.61 18.04
C ALA A 76 -2.55 -6.09 17.92
N LEU A 77 -2.38 -5.53 16.72
CA LEU A 77 -2.48 -4.09 16.49
C LEU A 77 -3.90 -3.56 16.74
N TYR A 78 -4.91 -4.37 16.38
CA TYR A 78 -6.30 -4.04 16.66
C TYR A 78 -6.60 -4.06 18.16
N LEU A 79 -6.04 -5.04 18.89
CA LEU A 79 -6.19 -5.15 20.34
C LEU A 79 -5.36 -4.12 21.13
N ALA A 80 -4.27 -3.62 20.54
CA ALA A 80 -3.34 -2.69 21.16
C ALA A 80 -3.65 -1.21 20.90
N GLY A 81 -4.70 -0.91 20.14
CA GLY A 81 -5.05 0.44 19.74
C GLY A 81 -6.48 0.86 20.10
N TYR A 82 -6.70 2.16 20.06
CA TYR A 82 -8.01 2.77 20.18
C TYR A 82 -8.62 2.97 18.80
N THR A 83 -9.80 2.39 18.58
CA THR A 83 -10.54 2.55 17.32
C THR A 83 -11.38 3.83 17.34
N ILE A 84 -11.37 4.56 16.25
CA ILE A 84 -12.25 5.70 16.01
C ILE A 84 -13.64 5.16 15.65
N ASP A 85 -14.66 5.53 16.42
CA ASP A 85 -16.04 5.08 16.18
C ASP A 85 -16.63 5.67 14.88
N GLU A 86 -17.77 5.14 14.44
CA GLU A 86 -18.47 5.62 13.22
C GLU A 86 -18.87 7.09 13.31
N ALA A 87 -19.14 7.57 14.52
CA ALA A 87 -19.43 8.98 14.77
C ALA A 87 -18.17 9.85 14.78
N GLY A 88 -16.98 9.26 14.64
CA GLY A 88 -15.69 9.93 14.51
C GLY A 88 -15.02 10.30 15.83
N PHE A 89 -15.38 9.62 16.92
CA PHE A 89 -14.83 9.84 18.26
C PHE A 89 -13.84 8.74 18.65
N LEU A 90 -12.78 9.17 19.33
CA LEU A 90 -11.87 8.30 20.07
C LEU A 90 -12.31 8.28 21.53
N THR A 91 -12.50 7.11 22.12
CA THR A 91 -12.86 6.98 23.54
C THR A 91 -11.64 6.59 24.34
N LEU A 92 -11.22 7.46 25.26
CA LEU A 92 -10.08 7.23 26.15
C LEU A 92 -10.57 7.14 27.61
N PRO A 93 -9.93 6.30 28.46
CA PRO A 93 -10.22 6.26 29.89
C PRO A 93 -10.09 7.65 30.52
N THR A 94 -10.89 7.94 31.55
CA THR A 94 -10.84 9.21 32.31
C THR A 94 -11.26 10.48 31.55
N ILE A 95 -10.79 10.70 30.32
CA ILE A 95 -11.06 11.91 29.52
C ILE A 95 -12.26 11.74 28.56
N GLY A 96 -12.75 10.52 28.37
CA GLY A 96 -13.98 10.24 27.63
C GLY A 96 -13.82 10.33 26.11
N LYS A 97 -14.88 10.79 25.43
CA LYS A 97 -14.95 10.84 23.97
C LYS A 97 -14.33 12.13 23.41
N LEU A 98 -13.43 12.00 22.46
CA LEU A 98 -12.79 13.11 21.74
C LEU A 98 -13.07 13.01 20.24
N LYS A 99 -13.55 14.07 19.60
CA LYS A 99 -13.75 14.11 18.15
C LYS A 99 -12.41 14.24 17.46
N VAL A 100 -12.03 13.24 16.66
CA VAL A 100 -10.69 13.16 16.03
C VAL A 100 -10.72 13.01 14.51
N VAL A 101 -11.88 12.68 13.92
CA VAL A 101 -12.01 12.62 12.46
C VAL A 101 -11.71 13.98 11.82
N GLY A 102 -10.92 13.97 10.75
CA GLY A 102 -10.45 15.18 10.07
C GLY A 102 -9.19 15.80 10.66
N LEU A 103 -8.75 15.34 11.83
CA LEU A 103 -7.46 15.71 12.42
C LEU A 103 -6.33 14.84 11.86
N THR A 104 -5.09 15.34 11.93
CA THR A 104 -3.89 14.49 11.75
C THR A 104 -3.54 13.79 13.06
N SER A 105 -2.67 12.77 13.01
CA SER A 105 -2.14 12.13 14.22
C SER A 105 -1.53 13.13 15.20
N THR A 106 -0.79 14.13 14.69
CA THR A 106 -0.21 15.22 15.49
C THR A 106 -1.28 16.10 16.13
N GLN A 107 -2.30 16.51 15.37
CA GLN A 107 -3.40 17.32 15.90
C GLN A 107 -4.20 16.56 16.97
N THR A 108 -4.38 15.26 16.77
CA THR A 108 -5.01 14.37 17.76
C THR A 108 -4.14 14.22 19.01
N GLN A 109 -2.81 14.11 18.85
CA GLN A 109 -1.88 14.10 19.98
C GLN A 109 -2.00 15.36 20.82
N ASP A 110 -1.99 16.54 20.19
CA ASP A 110 -2.13 17.82 20.88
C ASP A 110 -3.47 17.92 21.61
N LEU A 111 -4.55 17.47 20.97
CA LEU A 111 -5.89 17.42 21.57
C LEU A 111 -5.93 16.52 22.82
N ILE A 112 -5.33 15.33 22.75
CA ILE A 112 -5.28 14.40 23.88
C ILE A 112 -4.40 14.97 24.99
N GLN A 113 -3.23 15.52 24.66
CA GLN A 113 -2.31 16.15 25.60
C GLN A 113 -2.99 17.27 26.39
N GLN A 114 -3.70 18.17 25.72
CA GLN A 114 -4.42 19.27 26.37
C GLN A 114 -5.50 18.79 27.34
N ASN A 115 -6.18 17.68 27.01
CA ASN A 115 -7.19 17.11 27.89
C ASN A 115 -6.58 16.35 29.07
N LEU A 116 -5.43 15.69 28.88
CA LEU A 116 -4.74 14.96 29.95
C LEU A 116 -4.03 15.87 30.95
N ASN A 117 -3.54 17.04 30.53
CA ASN A 117 -2.91 18.02 31.42
C ASN A 117 -3.81 18.49 32.57
N LYS A 118 -5.13 18.28 32.46
CA LYS A 118 -6.12 18.59 33.52
C LYS A 118 -6.13 17.54 34.64
N TYR A 119 -5.64 16.35 34.37
CA TYR A 119 -5.70 15.20 35.27
C TYR A 119 -4.33 14.69 35.71
N LEU A 120 -3.30 14.91 34.88
CA LEU A 120 -1.95 14.40 35.10
C LEU A 120 -0.92 15.50 34.91
N VAL A 121 0.07 15.54 35.81
CA VAL A 121 1.21 16.47 35.75
C VAL A 121 2.37 15.80 35.02
N GLY A 122 3.17 16.60 34.29
CA GLY A 122 4.39 16.12 33.64
C GLY A 122 4.14 15.00 32.64
N THR A 123 3.11 15.14 31.80
CA THR A 123 2.74 14.08 30.84
C THR A 123 3.17 14.36 29.42
N THR A 124 3.50 13.28 28.72
CA THR A 124 3.80 13.28 27.28
C THR A 124 2.93 12.24 26.60
N VAL A 125 2.17 12.67 25.61
CA VAL A 125 1.32 11.82 24.77
C VAL A 125 2.00 11.59 23.43
N ILE A 126 2.01 10.34 22.98
CA ILE A 126 2.48 9.94 21.66
C ILE A 126 1.32 9.24 20.95
N VAL A 127 0.94 9.74 19.77
CA VAL A 127 -0.12 9.14 18.95
C VAL A 127 0.44 8.66 17.61
N LYS A 128 0.20 7.39 17.28
CA LYS A 128 0.56 6.82 15.97
C LYS A 128 -0.62 6.10 15.33
N LEU A 129 -0.72 6.18 14.00
CA LEU A 129 -1.71 5.44 13.23
C LEU A 129 -1.24 3.99 13.06
N LEU A 130 -1.99 3.03 13.61
CA LEU A 130 -1.71 1.59 13.48
C LEU A 130 -2.42 0.96 12.29
N SER A 131 -3.56 1.51 11.88
CA SER A 131 -4.37 0.97 10.77
C SER A 131 -3.88 1.38 9.38
N PHE A 132 -2.69 1.97 9.25
CA PHE A 132 -2.13 2.27 7.93
C PHE A 132 -1.75 0.96 7.25
N LYS A 133 -2.62 0.51 6.34
CA LYS A 133 -2.37 -0.62 5.45
C LYS A 133 -2.60 -0.23 4.00
N VAL A 134 -1.90 -0.92 3.10
CA VAL A 134 -2.09 -0.84 1.65
C VAL A 134 -2.29 -2.24 1.10
N SER A 135 -3.08 -2.37 0.04
CA SER A 135 -3.26 -3.66 -0.67
C SER A 135 -2.52 -3.62 -1.99
N VAL A 136 -1.75 -4.66 -2.31
CA VAL A 136 -1.02 -4.77 -3.58
C VAL A 136 -1.41 -6.06 -4.26
N LEU A 137 -1.93 -5.96 -5.48
CA LEU A 137 -2.60 -7.04 -6.21
C LEU A 137 -2.15 -7.08 -7.68
N GLY A 138 -2.35 -8.23 -8.33
CA GLY A 138 -2.04 -8.41 -9.75
C GLY A 138 -0.60 -8.84 -9.99
N GLY A 139 0.07 -8.23 -10.97
CA GLY A 139 1.40 -8.62 -11.48
C GLY A 139 2.60 -8.39 -10.54
N VAL A 140 2.49 -8.68 -9.24
CA VAL A 140 3.55 -8.56 -8.21
C VAL A 140 3.95 -9.93 -7.67
N ARG A 141 5.13 -10.04 -7.03
CA ARG A 141 5.63 -11.34 -6.52
C ARG A 141 4.78 -11.89 -5.38
N ASN A 142 4.42 -11.03 -4.43
CA ASN A 142 3.64 -11.40 -3.25
C ASN A 142 2.40 -10.49 -3.18
N PRO A 143 1.28 -10.86 -3.83
CA PRO A 143 0.04 -10.12 -3.68
C PRO A 143 -0.51 -10.27 -2.25
N GLY A 144 -1.05 -9.19 -1.67
CA GLY A 144 -1.56 -9.19 -0.31
C GLY A 144 -1.80 -7.79 0.26
N TYR A 145 -2.20 -7.73 1.52
CA TYR A 145 -2.24 -6.49 2.29
C TYR A 145 -0.99 -6.34 3.15
N TYR A 146 -0.52 -5.11 3.30
CA TYR A 146 0.71 -4.78 4.00
C TYR A 146 0.48 -3.61 4.94
N TYR A 147 0.86 -3.77 6.20
CA TYR A 147 0.87 -2.68 7.17
C TYR A 147 2.11 -1.82 6.97
N VAL A 148 1.90 -0.52 7.01
CA VAL A 148 2.93 0.51 6.86
C VAL A 148 3.21 1.09 8.24
N TYR A 149 4.39 0.79 8.79
CA TYR A 149 4.83 1.31 10.09
C TYR A 149 5.60 2.62 9.95
N ASN A 150 5.03 3.55 9.18
CA ASN A 150 5.59 4.87 8.96
C ASN A 150 4.45 5.88 8.76
N GLU A 151 4.72 7.16 8.99
CA GLU A 151 3.72 8.22 8.79
C GLU A 151 3.40 8.44 7.30
N GLN A 152 4.32 8.04 6.44
CA GLN A 152 4.25 8.20 5.00
C GLN A 152 4.76 6.93 4.33
N ALA A 153 4.11 6.54 3.23
CA ALA A 153 4.63 5.57 2.30
C ALA A 153 4.41 6.06 0.88
N ASN A 154 5.38 5.88 0.00
CA ASN A 154 5.25 6.13 -1.42
C ASN A 154 4.92 4.83 -2.19
N LEU A 155 4.56 4.98 -3.46
CA LEU A 155 4.23 3.87 -4.36
C LEU A 155 5.34 2.81 -4.39
N LEU A 156 6.61 3.21 -4.47
CA LEU A 156 7.74 2.29 -4.58
C LEU A 156 7.96 1.49 -3.29
N GLU A 157 7.71 2.11 -2.13
CA GLU A 157 7.71 1.42 -0.83
C GLU A 157 6.56 0.39 -0.78
N GLY A 158 5.36 0.77 -1.20
CA GLY A 158 4.22 -0.15 -1.29
C GLY A 158 4.51 -1.35 -2.18
N LEU A 159 5.11 -1.14 -3.35
CA LEU A 159 5.52 -2.21 -4.25
C LEU A 159 6.66 -3.07 -3.67
N SER A 160 7.61 -2.46 -2.97
CA SER A 160 8.69 -3.19 -2.30
C SER A 160 8.16 -4.15 -1.23
N LEU A 161 7.13 -3.75 -0.47
CA LEU A 161 6.46 -4.62 0.50
C LEU A 161 5.89 -5.89 -0.18
N ALA A 162 5.38 -5.77 -1.40
CA ALA A 162 4.89 -6.87 -2.21
C ALA A 162 5.97 -7.68 -2.96
N GLY A 163 7.26 -7.38 -2.71
CA GLY A 163 8.38 -8.01 -3.40
C GLY A 163 8.59 -7.52 -4.84
N ASP A 164 8.08 -6.34 -5.17
CA ASP A 164 8.16 -5.70 -6.50
C ASP A 164 7.29 -6.37 -7.58
N LEU A 165 7.16 -5.69 -8.72
CA LEU A 165 6.49 -6.17 -9.93
C LEU A 165 7.25 -7.35 -10.53
N THR A 166 6.49 -8.36 -10.93
CA THR A 166 7.01 -9.44 -11.77
C THR A 166 7.42 -8.92 -13.16
N GLN A 167 8.12 -9.74 -13.94
CA GLN A 167 8.35 -9.46 -15.37
C GLN A 167 7.05 -9.38 -16.18
N ALA A 168 5.98 -9.96 -15.63
CA ALA A 168 4.64 -10.01 -16.17
C ALA A 168 3.81 -8.75 -15.87
N GLY A 169 4.21 -7.94 -14.89
CA GLY A 169 3.49 -6.74 -14.48
C GLY A 169 3.72 -5.56 -15.43
N ASP A 170 2.63 -4.94 -15.90
CA ASP A 170 2.66 -3.75 -16.75
C ASP A 170 2.97 -2.50 -15.91
N ARG A 171 4.23 -2.06 -15.96
CA ARG A 171 4.72 -0.87 -15.24
C ARG A 171 4.08 0.42 -15.72
N LYS A 172 3.50 0.46 -16.92
CA LYS A 172 2.81 1.64 -17.46
C LYS A 172 1.34 1.70 -17.04
N ARG A 173 0.82 0.62 -16.43
CA ARG A 173 -0.59 0.47 -16.07
C ARG A 173 -0.75 -0.02 -14.64
N VAL A 174 -0.25 0.77 -13.70
CA VAL A 174 -0.49 0.54 -12.28
C VAL A 174 -1.69 1.36 -11.85
N LYS A 175 -2.73 0.70 -11.35
CA LYS A 175 -3.95 1.34 -10.87
C LYS A 175 -3.84 1.57 -9.38
N LEU A 176 -3.92 2.82 -8.95
CA LEU A 176 -4.19 3.19 -7.58
C LEU A 176 -5.71 3.35 -7.42
N ILE A 177 -6.31 2.56 -6.56
CA ILE A 177 -7.72 2.69 -6.16
C ILE A 177 -7.73 3.28 -4.76
N ARG A 178 -8.32 4.47 -4.62
CA ARG A 178 -8.36 5.23 -3.38
C ARG A 178 -9.79 5.53 -2.99
N GLN A 179 -10.13 5.29 -1.73
CA GLN A 179 -11.40 5.72 -1.17
C GLN A 179 -11.34 7.21 -0.81
N THR A 180 -12.34 7.96 -1.23
CA THR A 180 -12.52 9.38 -0.93
C THR A 180 -13.89 9.60 -0.31
N THR A 181 -14.14 10.81 0.18
CA THR A 181 -15.47 11.20 0.70
C THR A 181 -16.57 11.12 -0.36
N GLY A 182 -16.23 11.17 -1.65
CA GLY A 182 -17.18 11.09 -2.76
C GLY A 182 -17.34 9.70 -3.37
N GLY A 183 -16.68 8.68 -2.82
CA GLY A 183 -16.62 7.32 -3.38
C GLY A 183 -15.20 6.91 -3.75
N SER A 184 -15.06 5.94 -4.64
CA SER A 184 -13.75 5.41 -5.05
C SER A 184 -13.21 6.10 -6.30
N GLU A 185 -11.95 6.51 -6.26
CA GLU A 185 -11.20 7.01 -7.41
C GLU A 185 -10.25 5.91 -7.93
N VAL A 186 -10.11 5.80 -9.25
CA VAL A 186 -9.14 4.91 -9.90
C VAL A 186 -8.18 5.75 -10.72
N ILE A 187 -6.92 5.78 -10.31
CA ILE A 187 -5.84 6.55 -10.93
C ILE A 187 -4.89 5.58 -11.63
N ILE A 188 -4.59 5.82 -12.90
CA ILE A 188 -3.61 5.03 -13.65
C ILE A 188 -2.26 5.75 -13.58
N LEU A 189 -1.23 5.02 -13.18
CA LEU A 189 0.13 5.50 -12.93
C LEU A 189 1.11 4.74 -13.83
N ASP A 190 2.04 5.49 -14.39
CA ASP A 190 3.15 4.98 -15.19
C ASP A 190 4.44 5.03 -14.35
N LEU A 191 4.93 3.86 -13.93
CA LEU A 191 6.16 3.71 -13.15
C LEU A 191 7.44 3.90 -13.99
N THR A 192 7.31 3.99 -15.31
CA THR A 192 8.42 4.28 -16.22
C THR A 192 8.65 5.78 -16.39
N ASP A 193 7.73 6.64 -15.94
CA ASP A 193 7.87 8.10 -16.04
C ASP A 193 8.56 8.71 -14.81
N PRO A 194 9.75 9.34 -14.96
CA PRO A 194 10.42 10.09 -13.89
C PRO A 194 9.52 11.12 -13.22
N ASN A 195 8.55 11.70 -13.94
CA ASN A 195 7.64 12.69 -13.36
C ASN A 195 6.62 12.09 -12.39
N LEU A 196 6.56 10.75 -12.23
CA LEU A 196 5.74 10.10 -11.22
C LEU A 196 6.02 10.66 -9.82
N VAL A 197 7.27 11.00 -9.51
CA VAL A 197 7.64 11.56 -8.19
C VAL A 197 7.03 12.94 -7.92
N GLN A 198 6.54 13.63 -8.96
CA GLN A 198 5.81 14.90 -8.85
C GLN A 198 4.30 14.69 -8.76
N SER A 199 3.80 13.48 -8.97
CA SER A 199 2.38 13.18 -8.96
C SER A 199 1.79 13.45 -7.56
N PRO A 200 0.58 14.05 -7.47
CA PRO A 200 -0.15 14.16 -6.20
C PRO A 200 -0.54 12.78 -5.63
N TYR A 201 -0.40 11.72 -6.43
CA TYR A 201 -0.70 10.34 -6.07
C TYR A 201 0.58 9.51 -5.81
N TYR A 202 1.75 10.13 -5.74
CA TYR A 202 3.01 9.43 -5.46
C TYR A 202 3.05 8.82 -4.05
N TYR A 203 2.43 9.50 -3.08
CA TYR A 203 2.28 9.03 -1.72
C TYR A 203 0.96 8.27 -1.54
N LEU A 204 1.09 7.12 -0.90
CA LEU A 204 -0.02 6.25 -0.52
C LEU A 204 -0.72 6.80 0.71
N MET A 205 -2.01 6.52 0.77
CA MET A 205 -2.87 6.76 1.90
C MET A 205 -3.34 5.43 2.48
N PRO A 206 -3.73 5.41 3.76
CA PRO A 206 -4.38 4.25 4.37
C PRO A 206 -5.53 3.71 3.51
N ASN A 207 -5.56 2.38 3.38
CA ASN A 207 -6.52 1.61 2.60
C ASN A 207 -6.43 1.76 1.07
N ASP A 208 -5.37 2.39 0.55
CA ASP A 208 -5.10 2.37 -0.89
C ASP A 208 -4.91 0.94 -1.42
N VAL A 209 -5.38 0.71 -2.64
CA VAL A 209 -5.15 -0.53 -3.39
C VAL A 209 -4.32 -0.23 -4.63
N LEU A 210 -3.17 -0.88 -4.74
CA LEU A 210 -2.36 -0.93 -5.94
C LEU A 210 -2.69 -2.20 -6.70
N TYR A 211 -3.19 -2.06 -7.92
CA TYR A 211 -3.46 -3.17 -8.82
C TYR A 211 -2.61 -3.04 -10.08
N ILE A 212 -1.79 -4.05 -10.35
CA ILE A 212 -0.87 -4.07 -11.48
C ILE A 212 -1.49 -4.95 -12.58
N ASP A 213 -1.83 -4.33 -13.72
CA ASP A 213 -2.33 -5.06 -14.90
C ASP A 213 -1.23 -6.03 -15.42
N PRO A 214 -1.57 -7.23 -15.93
CA PRO A 214 -0.62 -8.07 -16.64
C PRO A 214 -0.28 -7.47 -18.01
N LEU A 215 0.95 -7.69 -18.48
CA LEU A 215 1.37 -7.28 -19.81
C LEU A 215 0.53 -7.96 -20.90
N LYS A 216 0.09 -7.20 -21.90
CA LYS A 216 -0.67 -7.75 -23.05
C LYS A 216 0.08 -8.86 -23.79
N THR A 217 1.41 -8.81 -23.82
CA THR A 217 2.26 -9.84 -24.44
C THR A 217 2.20 -11.17 -23.69
N GLN A 218 2.04 -11.15 -22.37
CA GLN A 218 1.87 -12.35 -21.57
C GLN A 218 0.57 -13.07 -21.90
N LEU A 219 -0.55 -12.34 -21.98
CA LEU A 219 -1.85 -12.89 -22.37
C LEU A 219 -1.79 -13.54 -23.77
N LYS A 220 -1.02 -12.97 -24.70
CA LYS A 220 -0.79 -13.57 -26.03
C LYS A 220 0.06 -14.83 -25.97
N ARG A 221 1.09 -14.89 -25.12
CA ARG A 221 1.95 -16.07 -24.95
C ARG A 221 1.19 -17.25 -24.37
N GLU A 222 0.34 -17.02 -23.37
CA GLU A 222 -0.50 -18.07 -22.78
C GLU A 222 -1.43 -18.70 -23.84
N ASN A 223 -2.06 -17.88 -24.67
CA ASN A 223 -2.86 -18.38 -25.80
C ASN A 223 -2.03 -19.11 -26.85
N LEU A 224 -0.79 -18.66 -27.10
CA LEU A 224 0.10 -19.30 -28.07
C LEU A 224 0.50 -20.72 -27.63
N VAL A 225 0.75 -20.93 -26.33
CA VAL A 225 1.05 -22.27 -25.78
C VAL A 225 -0.11 -23.23 -26.01
N VAL A 226 -1.35 -22.77 -25.85
CA VAL A 226 -2.54 -23.58 -26.14
C VAL A 226 -2.64 -23.90 -27.63
N VAL A 227 -2.40 -22.92 -28.50
CA VAL A 227 -2.42 -23.13 -29.97
C VAL A 227 -1.32 -24.09 -30.41
N THR A 228 -0.11 -23.97 -29.90
CA THR A 228 0.99 -24.88 -30.26
C THR A 228 0.76 -26.30 -29.76
N ALA A 229 0.15 -26.47 -28.58
CA ALA A 229 -0.27 -27.78 -28.09
C ALA A 229 -1.32 -28.42 -29.02
N LEU A 230 -2.34 -27.67 -29.43
CA LEU A 230 -3.36 -28.16 -30.37
C LEU A 230 -2.76 -28.53 -31.73
N LEU A 231 -1.89 -27.68 -32.29
CA LEU A 231 -1.18 -27.99 -33.54
C LEU A 231 -0.30 -29.23 -33.40
N GLY A 232 0.32 -29.45 -32.24
CA GLY A 232 1.09 -30.66 -31.93
C GLY A 232 0.22 -31.92 -31.92
N VAL A 233 -0.97 -31.86 -31.31
CA VAL A 233 -1.95 -32.95 -31.32
C VAL A 233 -2.41 -33.26 -32.74
N ILE A 234 -2.74 -32.24 -33.53
CA ILE A 234 -3.15 -32.39 -34.93
C ILE A 234 -2.02 -33.03 -35.75
N SER A 235 -0.79 -32.53 -35.62
CA SER A 235 0.38 -33.06 -36.33
C SER A 235 0.63 -34.53 -36.00
N THR A 236 0.59 -34.87 -34.71
CA THR A 236 0.77 -36.26 -34.24
C THR A 236 -0.35 -37.16 -34.75
N GLY A 237 -1.60 -36.69 -34.75
CA GLY A 237 -2.74 -37.43 -35.29
C GLY A 237 -2.61 -37.69 -36.79
N VAL A 238 -2.18 -36.70 -37.57
CA VAL A 238 -1.91 -36.84 -39.01
C VAL A 238 -0.79 -37.85 -39.26
N LEU A 239 0.29 -37.82 -38.46
CA LEU A 239 1.38 -38.79 -38.54
C LEU A 239 0.92 -40.22 -38.29
N LEU A 240 0.12 -40.44 -37.24
CA LEU A 240 -0.42 -41.76 -36.92
C LEU A 240 -1.35 -42.28 -38.02
N LEU A 241 -2.23 -41.44 -38.55
CA LEU A 241 -3.11 -41.80 -39.67
C LEU A 241 -2.34 -42.20 -40.93
N ASN A 242 -1.20 -41.56 -41.20
CA ASN A 242 -0.36 -41.90 -42.34
C ASN A 242 0.48 -43.18 -42.10
N TYR A 243 0.80 -43.51 -40.85
CA TYR A 243 1.54 -44.73 -40.52
C TYR A 243 0.70 -46.01 -40.67
N PHE A 244 -0.60 -45.94 -40.38
CA PHE A 244 -1.52 -47.09 -40.46
C PHE A 244 -2.18 -47.27 -41.84
N ARG A 245 -1.73 -46.52 -42.85
CA ARG A 245 -2.23 -46.57 -44.22
C ARG A 245 -1.16 -47.11 -45.15
#